data_AF-A0A7H8Q0H1-F1
#
_entry.id   AF-A0A7H8Q0H1-F1
#
_cell.length_a   1.000
_cell.length_b   1.000
_cell.length_c   1.000
_cell.angle_alpha   90.00
_cell.angle_beta   90.00
_cell.angle_gamma   90.00
#
_symmetry.space_group_name_H-M   'P 1'
#
loop_
_entity.id
_entity.type
_entity.pdbx_description
1 polymer ?
#
loop_
_entity_poly.entity_id
_entity_poly.type
_entity_poly.pdbx_seq_one_letter_code
_entity_poly.pdbx_strand_id
1 'polypeptide(L)'
;MLSVEVLECIKEKILCSCVPAGSLVCVGVDEGVQGGCIREMGFENIYLVDASEVTCDRLKNRFEMVDNLHVLNKVVAATTGLHKFYRTNCSRFDSIRNPTIVSSLFPNLEALEAQSREAISLKDLIQEIPLFDEKANVLIVNVEGLGLEALRRLKEIDLLKFSLIAVPSFIEVFSPQERDALDLFLTQRSFYKRESRFDGAVSGMNLYSRDESAVVLRSLTSQNELLQQKNRLLNEQLGVLKHELDVRNSDVAKLVNQYDILTKEVRSGIENAVKQVEAYVAVQNYFADDCLPLSYHGWPISSDIAVNLIGKIEENKYDLIIEFGSGTSTVLFARILSRFSERTQDRCRNFKNNIVTFEHHETYYSKTLSGLKSEGLEQFVDLVYAPLELQEIGGESYSYYSCRESLDELSKRYRERRLSILVLVDGPPGATGPNARFPALPLLLEYLGGHNLDIVLDDYARKQEKQVVSMWKNYLSNNDIRYIEEEFQCEKGAYFCRVNS
;
A
#
# COMPACT_ATOMS: atom_id res chain seq x y z
N MET A 1 -58.27 -0.76 -38.71
CA MET A 1 -58.97 0.00 -37.67
C MET A 1 -58.33 -0.27 -36.34
N LEU A 2 -57.70 0.75 -35.75
CA LEU A 2 -57.41 0.74 -34.32
C LEU A 2 -58.75 0.81 -33.61
N SER A 3 -59.25 -0.37 -33.26
CA SER A 3 -60.52 -0.48 -32.58
C SER A 3 -60.34 -0.04 -31.12
N VAL A 4 -61.44 0.39 -30.47
CA VAL A 4 -61.41 0.88 -29.09
C VAL A 4 -60.86 -0.20 -28.15
N GLU A 5 -61.10 -1.48 -28.45
CA GLU A 5 -60.63 -2.63 -27.68
C GLU A 5 -59.09 -2.78 -27.70
N VAL A 6 -58.45 -2.48 -28.83
CA VAL A 6 -56.98 -2.51 -28.95
C VAL A 6 -56.37 -1.38 -28.12
N LEU A 7 -56.99 -0.21 -28.21
CA LEU A 7 -56.61 0.98 -27.46
C LEU A 7 -56.78 0.78 -25.95
N GLU A 8 -57.87 0.15 -25.50
CA GLU A 8 -58.08 -0.19 -24.10
C GLU A 8 -57.09 -1.23 -23.58
N CYS A 9 -56.72 -2.24 -24.36
CA CYS A 9 -55.71 -3.22 -23.95
C CYS A 9 -54.30 -2.60 -23.86
N ILE A 10 -53.98 -1.65 -24.74
CA ILE A 10 -52.77 -0.83 -24.65
C ILE A 10 -52.80 0.02 -23.37
N LYS A 11 -53.93 0.69 -23.10
CA LYS A 11 -54.14 1.52 -21.90
C LYS A 11 -54.01 0.69 -20.63
N GLU A 12 -54.61 -0.50 -20.57
CA GLU A 12 -54.47 -1.44 -19.46
C GLU A 12 -53.01 -1.87 -19.26
N LYS A 13 -52.26 -2.19 -20.32
CA LYS A 13 -50.85 -2.59 -20.18
C LYS A 13 -49.98 -1.46 -19.64
N ILE A 14 -50.20 -0.23 -20.13
CA ILE A 14 -49.43 0.94 -19.73
C ILE A 14 -49.79 1.35 -18.31
N LEU A 15 -51.09 1.40 -17.96
CA LEU A 15 -51.56 1.73 -16.61
C LEU A 15 -51.18 0.66 -15.56
N CYS A 16 -51.20 -0.62 -15.94
CA CYS A 16 -50.77 -1.71 -15.06
C CYS A 16 -49.24 -1.88 -15.03
N SER A 17 -48.49 -1.21 -15.91
CA SER A 17 -47.03 -1.17 -15.85
C SER A 17 -46.58 -0.04 -14.93
N CYS A 18 -45.59 -0.29 -14.05
CA CYS A 18 -44.97 0.74 -13.23
C CYS A 18 -44.08 1.71 -14.03
N VAL A 19 -44.22 1.74 -15.36
CA VAL A 19 -43.36 2.44 -16.31
C VAL A 19 -44.19 3.51 -17.01
N PRO A 20 -43.76 4.78 -17.05
CA PRO A 20 -44.50 5.84 -17.74
C PRO A 20 -44.61 5.57 -19.24
N ALA A 21 -45.66 6.08 -19.87
CA ALA A 21 -45.87 5.95 -21.31
C ALA A 21 -44.80 6.73 -22.10
N GLY A 22 -44.16 6.06 -23.05
CA GLY A 22 -43.12 6.65 -23.92
C GLY A 22 -43.70 7.13 -25.23
N SER A 23 -43.21 6.57 -26.33
CA SER A 23 -43.67 6.86 -27.68
C SER A 23 -44.63 5.79 -28.23
N LEU A 24 -45.75 6.22 -28.82
CA LEU A 24 -46.62 5.36 -29.62
C LEU A 24 -46.26 5.52 -31.10
N VAL A 25 -45.88 4.43 -31.76
CA VAL A 25 -45.62 4.41 -33.21
C VAL A 25 -46.68 3.55 -33.87
N CYS A 26 -47.54 4.15 -34.67
CA CYS A 26 -48.57 3.45 -35.41
C CYS A 26 -48.36 3.58 -36.91
N VAL A 27 -48.16 2.45 -37.60
CA VAL A 27 -47.93 2.37 -39.03
C VAL A 27 -49.15 1.78 -39.73
N GLY A 28 -49.67 2.45 -40.76
CA GLY A 28 -50.90 2.06 -41.47
C GLY A 28 -52.14 2.50 -40.71
N VAL A 29 -52.37 3.81 -40.63
CA VAL A 29 -53.44 4.41 -39.83
C VAL A 29 -54.66 4.68 -40.70
N ASP A 30 -55.85 4.26 -40.27
CA ASP A 30 -57.09 4.62 -40.97
C ASP A 30 -57.73 5.90 -40.42
N GLU A 31 -58.61 6.50 -41.21
CA GLU A 31 -59.32 7.75 -40.86
C GLU A 31 -60.26 7.58 -39.65
N GLY A 32 -60.57 6.33 -39.28
CA GLY A 32 -61.48 5.96 -38.19
C GLY A 32 -60.88 6.09 -36.78
N VAL A 33 -59.60 6.40 -36.64
CA VAL A 33 -58.95 6.57 -35.33
C VAL A 33 -59.65 7.64 -34.49
N GLN A 34 -60.19 7.24 -33.34
CA GLN A 34 -60.88 8.16 -32.44
C GLN A 34 -59.89 8.98 -31.61
N GLY A 35 -59.89 10.29 -31.85
CA GLY A 35 -58.93 11.20 -31.22
C GLY A 35 -59.04 11.39 -29.71
N GLY A 36 -60.20 11.13 -29.12
CA GLY A 36 -60.37 11.15 -27.66
C GLY A 36 -59.55 10.07 -26.97
N CYS A 37 -59.58 8.84 -27.49
CA CYS A 37 -58.91 7.69 -26.89
C CYS A 37 -57.38 7.80 -26.89
N ILE A 38 -56.77 8.40 -27.93
CA ILE A 38 -55.32 8.58 -28.01
C ILE A 38 -54.80 9.63 -27.02
N ARG A 39 -55.55 10.73 -26.81
CA ARG A 39 -55.16 11.78 -25.85
C ARG A 39 -55.18 11.28 -24.40
N GLU A 40 -56.12 10.40 -24.07
CA GLU A 40 -56.28 9.86 -22.71
C GLU A 40 -55.20 8.83 -22.31
N MET A 41 -54.31 8.43 -23.22
CA MET A 41 -53.28 7.42 -22.97
C MET A 41 -51.99 7.96 -22.36
N GLY A 42 -51.80 9.29 -22.36
CA GLY A 42 -50.65 9.93 -21.70
C GLY A 42 -49.28 9.62 -22.31
N PHE A 43 -49.21 9.14 -23.56
CA PHE A 43 -47.95 9.00 -24.29
C PHE A 43 -47.24 10.35 -24.43
N GLU A 44 -45.91 10.34 -24.33
CA GLU A 44 -45.09 11.53 -24.50
C GLU A 44 -45.06 11.96 -25.97
N ASN A 45 -44.93 11.03 -26.91
CA ASN A 45 -45.02 11.30 -28.34
C ASN A 45 -45.89 10.27 -29.06
N ILE A 46 -46.65 10.69 -30.06
CA ILE A 46 -47.50 9.83 -30.89
C ILE A 46 -47.15 10.03 -32.35
N TYR A 47 -46.72 8.97 -33.03
CA TYR A 47 -46.36 8.97 -34.45
C TYR A 47 -47.39 8.17 -35.23
N LEU A 48 -48.18 8.85 -36.05
CA LEU A 48 -49.15 8.25 -36.98
C LEU A 48 -48.53 8.26 -38.37
N VAL A 49 -48.22 7.07 -38.90
CA VAL A 49 -47.53 6.89 -40.18
C VAL A 49 -48.49 6.26 -41.18
N ASP A 50 -48.77 6.95 -42.27
CA ASP A 50 -49.62 6.41 -43.34
C ASP A 50 -49.10 6.79 -44.73
N ALA A 51 -49.41 5.96 -45.72
CA ALA A 51 -48.98 6.20 -47.09
C ALA A 51 -49.89 7.19 -47.83
N SER A 52 -51.19 7.26 -47.50
CA SER A 52 -52.17 8.10 -48.16
C SER A 52 -52.01 9.57 -47.75
N GLU A 53 -51.75 10.45 -48.71
CA GLU A 53 -51.65 11.89 -48.50
C GLU A 53 -52.98 12.46 -47.99
N VAL A 54 -54.09 12.01 -48.57
CA VAL A 54 -55.45 12.40 -48.17
C VAL A 54 -55.73 12.01 -46.71
N THR A 55 -55.34 10.80 -46.30
CA THR A 55 -55.50 10.32 -44.93
C THR A 55 -54.64 11.15 -43.98
N CYS A 56 -53.38 11.41 -44.35
CA CYS A 56 -52.46 12.21 -43.54
C CYS A 56 -52.95 13.65 -43.35
N ASP A 57 -53.43 14.30 -44.40
CA ASP A 57 -53.93 15.68 -44.31
C ASP A 57 -55.21 15.76 -43.45
N ARG A 58 -56.10 14.78 -43.57
CA ARG A 58 -57.27 14.66 -42.68
C ARG A 58 -56.87 14.46 -41.23
N LEU A 59 -55.89 13.60 -40.95
CA LEU A 59 -55.37 13.38 -39.60
C LEU A 59 -54.72 14.66 -39.05
N LYS A 60 -53.90 15.37 -39.84
CA LYS A 60 -53.29 16.65 -39.42
C LYS A 60 -54.36 17.67 -39.05
N ASN A 61 -55.39 17.85 -39.88
CA ASN A 61 -56.48 18.78 -39.60
C ASN A 61 -57.29 18.37 -38.36
N ARG A 62 -57.52 17.06 -38.18
CA ARG A 62 -58.27 16.54 -37.02
C ARG A 62 -57.51 16.71 -35.70
N PHE A 63 -56.19 16.62 -35.75
CA PHE A 63 -55.30 16.61 -34.59
C PHE A 63 -54.43 17.86 -34.46
N GLU A 64 -54.77 18.96 -35.16
CA GLU A 64 -54.01 20.22 -35.16
C GLU A 64 -53.72 20.76 -33.76
N MET A 65 -54.64 20.53 -32.81
CA MET A 65 -54.54 20.98 -31.41
C MET A 65 -53.87 19.93 -30.48
N VAL A 66 -53.09 18.99 -31.00
CA VAL A 66 -52.34 17.98 -30.21
C VAL A 66 -50.85 18.14 -30.46
N ASP A 67 -50.18 18.85 -29.56
CA ASP A 67 -48.77 19.27 -29.76
C ASP A 67 -47.77 18.11 -29.85
N ASN A 68 -48.08 16.96 -29.24
CA ASN A 68 -47.20 15.79 -29.20
C ASN A 68 -47.60 14.67 -30.18
N LEU A 69 -48.44 14.98 -31.17
CA LEU A 69 -48.84 14.06 -32.23
C LEU A 69 -48.23 14.47 -33.56
N HIS A 70 -47.55 13.52 -34.20
CA HIS A 70 -46.83 13.71 -35.45
C HIS A 70 -47.43 12.79 -36.52
N VAL A 71 -47.98 13.40 -37.57
CA VAL A 71 -48.48 12.65 -38.74
C VAL A 71 -47.40 12.63 -39.83
N LEU A 72 -46.90 11.43 -40.15
CA LEU A 72 -45.85 11.22 -41.14
C LEU A 72 -46.45 10.57 -42.40
N ASN A 73 -46.43 11.29 -43.52
CA ASN A 73 -46.78 10.69 -44.81
C ASN A 73 -45.58 9.91 -45.35
N LYS A 74 -45.51 8.61 -45.07
CA LYS A 74 -44.43 7.73 -45.52
C LYS A 74 -45.00 6.38 -45.96
N VAL A 75 -44.53 5.88 -47.09
CA VAL A 75 -44.76 4.48 -47.48
C VAL A 75 -43.81 3.62 -46.66
N VAL A 76 -44.33 2.68 -45.87
CA VAL A 76 -43.49 1.77 -45.09
C VAL A 76 -43.43 0.41 -45.78
N ALA A 77 -42.21 -0.06 -46.04
CA ALA A 77 -41.93 -1.33 -46.68
C ALA A 77 -40.93 -2.14 -45.86
N ALA A 78 -40.65 -3.37 -46.29
CA ALA A 78 -39.62 -4.17 -45.62
C ALA A 78 -38.22 -3.54 -45.81
N THR A 79 -37.94 -2.92 -46.97
CA THR A 79 -36.64 -2.29 -47.32
C THR A 79 -36.85 -0.85 -47.72
N THR A 80 -35.89 0.01 -47.40
CA THR A 80 -35.85 1.40 -47.89
C THR A 80 -35.51 1.42 -49.38
N GLY A 81 -36.17 2.27 -50.16
CA GLY A 81 -35.94 2.45 -51.59
C GLY A 81 -37.23 2.64 -52.38
N LEU A 82 -37.14 2.55 -53.72
CA LEU A 82 -38.31 2.66 -54.60
C LEU A 82 -39.11 1.36 -54.62
N HIS A 83 -40.40 1.45 -54.25
CA HIS A 83 -41.35 0.35 -54.33
C HIS A 83 -42.53 0.72 -55.23
N LYS A 84 -43.19 -0.30 -55.79
CA LYS A 84 -44.50 -0.10 -56.43
C LYS A 84 -45.54 0.04 -55.33
N PHE A 85 -46.28 1.14 -55.36
CA PHE A 85 -47.39 1.42 -54.47
C PHE A 85 -48.68 1.43 -55.29
N TYR A 86 -49.61 0.57 -54.92
CA TYR A 86 -50.89 0.39 -55.59
C TYR A 86 -51.95 1.18 -54.84
N ARG A 87 -52.63 2.09 -55.54
CA ARG A 87 -53.82 2.77 -55.03
C ARG A 87 -55.06 2.07 -55.54
N THR A 88 -56.06 2.00 -54.68
CA THR A 88 -57.33 1.37 -54.96
C THR A 88 -58.48 2.36 -54.79
N ASN A 89 -59.68 1.98 -55.22
CA ASN A 89 -60.90 2.77 -55.00
C ASN A 89 -61.32 2.84 -53.52
N CYS A 90 -60.56 2.22 -52.61
CA CYS A 90 -60.71 2.33 -51.17
C CYS A 90 -59.33 2.45 -50.52
N SER A 91 -58.96 3.66 -50.09
CA SER A 91 -57.61 3.98 -49.59
C SER A 91 -57.10 3.08 -48.45
N ARG A 92 -58.00 2.39 -47.74
CA ARG A 92 -57.66 1.37 -46.73
C ARG A 92 -56.86 0.19 -47.31
N PHE A 93 -57.01 -0.12 -48.59
CA PHE A 93 -56.32 -1.21 -49.27
C PHE A 93 -55.14 -0.71 -50.13
N ASP A 94 -54.77 0.57 -50.01
CA ASP A 94 -53.57 1.08 -50.66
C ASP A 94 -52.33 0.42 -50.04
N SER A 95 -51.51 -0.23 -50.86
CA SER A 95 -50.43 -1.09 -50.36
C SER A 95 -49.28 -1.22 -51.36
N ILE A 96 -48.13 -1.67 -50.87
CA ILE A 96 -47.02 -2.13 -51.71
C ILE A 96 -47.27 -3.52 -52.31
N ARG A 97 -48.29 -4.24 -51.83
CA ARG A 97 -48.70 -5.53 -52.38
C ARG A 97 -49.69 -5.34 -53.52
N ASN A 98 -49.58 -6.21 -54.52
CA ASN A 98 -50.51 -6.19 -55.64
C ASN A 98 -51.93 -6.54 -55.13
N PRO A 99 -52.94 -5.67 -55.34
CA PRO A 99 -54.29 -5.87 -54.82
C PRO A 99 -55.04 -7.05 -55.45
N THR A 100 -54.54 -7.70 -56.50
CA THR A 100 -55.20 -8.87 -57.14
C THR A 100 -55.54 -9.99 -56.14
N ILE A 101 -54.73 -10.15 -55.09
CA ILE A 101 -54.97 -11.13 -54.02
C ILE A 101 -56.21 -10.75 -53.20
N VAL A 102 -56.37 -9.46 -52.89
CA VAL A 102 -57.44 -8.90 -52.04
C VAL A 102 -58.74 -8.69 -52.81
N SER A 103 -58.67 -8.41 -54.13
CA SER A 103 -59.84 -8.31 -55.01
C SER A 103 -60.65 -9.61 -55.10
N SER A 104 -60.07 -10.77 -54.75
CA SER A 104 -60.80 -12.05 -54.65
C SER A 104 -61.78 -12.10 -53.46
N LEU A 105 -61.51 -11.31 -52.42
CA LEU A 105 -62.29 -11.22 -51.18
C LEU A 105 -63.25 -10.02 -51.21
N PHE A 106 -62.87 -8.97 -51.95
CA PHE A 106 -63.66 -7.76 -52.14
C PHE A 106 -63.90 -7.52 -53.65
N PRO A 107 -65.01 -8.06 -54.21
CA PRO A 107 -65.25 -8.04 -55.66
C PRO A 107 -65.34 -6.64 -56.28
N ASN A 108 -65.62 -5.62 -55.47
CA ASN A 108 -65.72 -4.22 -55.88
C ASN A 108 -64.40 -3.44 -55.69
N LEU A 109 -63.32 -4.09 -55.23
CA LEU A 109 -62.02 -3.45 -55.03
C LEU A 109 -61.26 -3.39 -56.34
N GLU A 110 -61.08 -2.18 -56.86
CA GLU A 110 -60.38 -1.91 -58.12
C GLU A 110 -59.06 -1.19 -57.86
N ALA A 111 -58.00 -1.63 -58.53
CA ALA A 111 -56.73 -0.90 -58.55
C ALA A 111 -56.88 0.31 -59.49
N LEU A 112 -56.79 1.52 -58.93
CA LEU A 112 -56.89 2.76 -59.69
C LEU A 112 -55.59 3.07 -60.43
N GLU A 113 -54.47 2.97 -59.72
CA GLU A 113 -53.14 3.30 -60.26
C GLU A 113 -52.03 2.58 -59.52
N ALA A 114 -50.90 2.37 -60.20
CA ALA A 114 -49.67 1.87 -59.60
C ALA A 114 -48.54 2.86 -59.87
N GLN A 115 -47.96 3.41 -58.80
CA GLN A 115 -46.91 4.42 -58.88
C GLN A 115 -45.64 3.92 -58.20
N SER A 116 -44.48 4.40 -58.66
CA SER A 116 -43.23 4.16 -57.93
C SER A 116 -43.08 5.23 -56.85
N ARG A 117 -43.07 4.82 -55.58
CA ARG A 117 -42.90 5.71 -54.44
C ARG A 117 -41.69 5.30 -53.63
N GLU A 118 -41.00 6.29 -53.07
CA GLU A 118 -39.96 6.04 -52.08
C GLU A 118 -40.62 5.51 -50.80
N ALA A 119 -40.16 4.35 -50.36
CA ALA A 119 -40.57 3.73 -49.11
C ALA A 119 -39.41 3.67 -48.13
N ILE A 120 -39.73 3.75 -46.85
CA ILE A 120 -38.81 3.59 -45.74
C ILE A 120 -38.99 2.22 -45.09
N SER A 121 -37.90 1.59 -44.66
CA SER A 121 -37.98 0.37 -43.87
C SER A 121 -38.49 0.68 -42.46
N LEU A 122 -39.15 -0.29 -41.82
CA LEU A 122 -39.55 -0.15 -40.41
C LEU A 122 -38.34 0.13 -39.50
N LYS A 123 -37.18 -0.44 -39.81
CA LYS A 123 -35.91 -0.20 -39.10
C LYS A 123 -35.50 1.26 -39.17
N ASP A 124 -35.46 1.83 -40.37
CA ASP A 124 -34.98 3.21 -40.56
C ASP A 124 -36.03 4.21 -40.02
N LEU A 125 -37.32 3.90 -40.15
CA LEU A 125 -38.40 4.67 -39.54
C LEU A 125 -38.27 4.77 -38.02
N ILE A 126 -38.00 3.64 -37.36
CA ILE A 126 -37.82 3.59 -35.89
C ILE A 126 -36.58 4.37 -35.45
N GLN A 127 -35.53 4.44 -36.27
CA GLN A 127 -34.33 5.23 -35.97
C GLN A 127 -34.55 6.74 -36.07
N GLU A 128 -35.50 7.20 -36.88
CA GLU A 128 -35.89 8.60 -36.97
C GLU A 128 -36.81 9.06 -35.84
N ILE A 129 -37.45 8.13 -35.14
CA ILE A 129 -38.42 8.41 -34.09
C ILE A 129 -37.72 8.41 -32.72
N PRO A 130 -37.86 9.45 -31.89
CA PRO A 130 -37.37 9.44 -30.52
C PRO A 130 -38.16 8.41 -29.70
N LEU A 131 -37.48 7.32 -29.36
CA LEU A 131 -37.94 6.31 -28.41
C LEU A 131 -37.20 6.49 -27.08
N PHE A 132 -37.88 6.19 -25.98
CA PHE A 132 -37.32 6.35 -24.64
C PHE A 132 -37.04 4.97 -24.04
N ASP A 133 -35.78 4.64 -23.78
CA ASP A 133 -35.39 3.31 -23.29
C ASP A 133 -35.99 2.95 -21.91
N GLU A 134 -36.28 3.97 -21.09
CA GLU A 134 -36.87 3.82 -19.74
C GLU A 134 -38.40 3.96 -19.71
N LYS A 135 -39.06 4.14 -20.86
CA LYS A 135 -40.53 4.31 -20.94
C LYS A 135 -41.18 3.21 -21.77
N ALA A 136 -42.49 3.04 -21.58
CA ALA A 136 -43.28 2.05 -22.31
C ALA A 136 -43.56 2.54 -23.74
N ASN A 137 -42.68 2.22 -24.68
CA ASN A 137 -42.91 2.49 -26.11
C ASN A 137 -43.80 1.39 -26.71
N VAL A 138 -44.72 1.78 -27.59
CA VAL A 138 -45.67 0.88 -28.23
C VAL A 138 -45.53 0.97 -29.74
N LEU A 139 -45.40 -0.19 -30.40
CA LEU A 139 -45.37 -0.29 -31.85
C LEU A 139 -46.65 -0.97 -32.36
N ILE A 140 -47.33 -0.35 -33.30
CA ILE A 140 -48.49 -0.91 -33.99
C ILE A 140 -48.17 -0.96 -35.47
N VAL A 141 -48.16 -2.16 -36.04
CA VAL A 141 -47.89 -2.38 -37.47
C VAL A 141 -49.16 -2.86 -38.15
N ASN A 142 -49.99 -1.92 -38.58
CA ASN A 142 -51.28 -2.14 -39.25
C ASN A 142 -51.17 -1.91 -40.77
N VAL A 143 -50.12 -2.44 -41.40
CA VAL A 143 -49.97 -2.43 -42.86
C VAL A 143 -50.12 -3.84 -43.38
N GLU A 144 -51.02 -3.99 -44.36
CA GLU A 144 -51.32 -5.28 -44.96
C GLU A 144 -50.05 -5.92 -45.54
N GLY A 145 -49.70 -7.11 -45.02
CA GLY A 145 -48.59 -7.89 -45.54
C GLY A 145 -47.18 -7.38 -45.20
N LEU A 146 -47.06 -6.39 -44.32
CA LEU A 146 -45.77 -5.86 -43.89
C LEU A 146 -45.26 -6.53 -42.60
N GLY A 147 -46.16 -6.99 -41.73
CA GLY A 147 -45.89 -7.37 -40.34
C GLY A 147 -44.64 -8.23 -40.12
N LEU A 148 -44.65 -9.49 -40.55
CA LEU A 148 -43.55 -10.42 -40.26
C LEU A 148 -42.25 -10.06 -40.98
N GLU A 149 -42.32 -9.64 -42.26
CA GLU A 149 -41.14 -9.36 -43.06
C GLU A 149 -40.40 -8.10 -42.58
N ALA A 150 -41.14 -7.05 -42.20
CA ALA A 150 -40.56 -5.83 -41.66
C ALA A 150 -40.01 -6.05 -40.24
N LEU A 151 -40.74 -6.76 -39.38
CA LEU A 151 -40.27 -7.06 -38.02
C LEU A 151 -39.01 -7.93 -38.01
N ARG A 152 -38.87 -8.88 -38.95
CA ARG A 152 -37.66 -9.72 -39.09
C ARG A 152 -36.38 -8.94 -39.38
N ARG A 153 -36.49 -7.72 -39.91
CA ARG A 153 -35.35 -6.87 -40.24
C ARG A 153 -34.90 -5.99 -39.07
N LEU A 154 -35.65 -5.97 -37.97
CA LEU A 154 -35.24 -5.31 -36.73
C LEU A 154 -34.26 -6.19 -35.94
N LYS A 155 -33.22 -5.58 -35.37
CA LYS A 155 -32.35 -6.27 -34.42
C LYS A 155 -33.10 -6.49 -33.11
N GLU A 156 -32.66 -7.48 -32.32
CA GLU A 156 -33.25 -7.73 -30.99
C GLU A 156 -33.22 -6.47 -30.11
N ILE A 157 -32.12 -5.72 -30.13
CA ILE A 157 -31.99 -4.45 -29.38
C ILE A 157 -33.03 -3.40 -29.80
N ASP A 158 -33.45 -3.36 -31.07
CA ASP A 158 -34.44 -2.40 -31.56
C ASP A 158 -35.86 -2.84 -31.18
N LEU A 159 -36.14 -4.14 -31.24
CA LEU A 159 -37.42 -4.71 -30.78
C LEU A 159 -37.60 -4.52 -29.28
N LEU A 160 -36.54 -4.74 -28.50
CA LEU A 160 -36.56 -4.55 -27.06
C LEU A 160 -36.82 -3.10 -26.65
N LYS A 161 -36.74 -2.09 -27.53
CA LYS A 161 -37.20 -0.72 -27.19
C LYS A 161 -38.70 -0.61 -26.98
N PHE A 162 -39.48 -1.57 -27.47
CA PHE A 162 -40.93 -1.57 -27.34
C PHE A 162 -41.37 -2.52 -26.22
N SER A 163 -42.19 -2.02 -25.31
CA SER A 163 -42.83 -2.84 -24.27
C SER A 163 -44.02 -3.63 -24.82
N LEU A 164 -44.60 -3.16 -25.92
CA LEU A 164 -45.74 -3.78 -26.59
C LEU A 164 -45.63 -3.65 -28.11
N ILE A 165 -45.89 -4.75 -28.82
CA ILE A 165 -46.03 -4.78 -30.27
C ILE A 165 -47.43 -5.30 -30.61
N ALA A 166 -48.16 -4.55 -31.43
CA ALA A 166 -49.48 -4.92 -31.93
C ALA A 166 -49.44 -5.14 -33.44
N VAL A 167 -49.99 -6.27 -33.90
CA VAL A 167 -50.06 -6.65 -35.32
C VAL A 167 -51.47 -7.20 -35.58
N PRO A 168 -52.12 -6.92 -36.71
CA PRO A 168 -53.48 -7.41 -37.00
C PRO A 168 -53.69 -8.93 -36.78
N SER A 169 -54.82 -9.30 -36.17
CA SER A 169 -55.32 -10.67 -35.96
C SER A 169 -56.00 -11.23 -37.19
N PHE A 170 -56.90 -10.43 -37.76
CA PHE A 170 -57.44 -10.69 -39.09
C PHE A 170 -56.38 -10.19 -40.05
N ILE A 171 -55.93 -11.04 -40.96
CA ILE A 171 -56.19 -10.82 -42.38
C ILE A 171 -56.08 -12.22 -43.01
N GLU A 172 -56.96 -12.53 -43.96
CA GLU A 172 -56.94 -13.69 -44.86
C GLU A 172 -55.65 -13.82 -45.72
N VAL A 173 -54.55 -13.20 -45.31
CA VAL A 173 -53.27 -13.02 -46.03
C VAL A 173 -52.09 -13.66 -45.29
N PHE A 174 -52.23 -14.02 -44.01
CA PHE A 174 -51.23 -14.89 -43.36
C PHE A 174 -51.64 -16.35 -43.50
N SER A 175 -50.78 -17.16 -44.12
CA SER A 175 -50.96 -18.62 -43.99
C SER A 175 -50.81 -19.01 -42.51
N PRO A 176 -51.41 -20.12 -42.03
CA PRO A 176 -51.17 -20.63 -40.68
C PRO A 176 -49.67 -20.68 -40.32
N GLN A 177 -48.81 -21.01 -41.31
CA GLN A 177 -47.36 -21.05 -41.12
C GLN A 177 -46.75 -19.68 -40.80
N GLU A 178 -47.25 -18.59 -41.38
CA GLU A 178 -46.73 -17.25 -41.11
C GLU A 178 -47.15 -16.71 -39.74
N ARG A 179 -48.34 -17.11 -39.25
CA ARG A 179 -48.78 -16.79 -37.89
C ARG A 179 -47.91 -17.46 -36.84
N ASP A 180 -47.69 -18.77 -36.98
CA ASP A 180 -46.82 -19.52 -36.08
C ASP A 180 -45.38 -18.99 -36.14
N ALA A 181 -44.92 -18.57 -37.32
CA ALA A 181 -43.60 -17.97 -37.49
C ALA A 181 -43.45 -16.60 -36.81
N LEU A 182 -44.50 -15.79 -36.75
CA LEU A 182 -44.50 -14.50 -36.02
C LEU A 182 -44.49 -14.73 -34.51
N ASP A 183 -45.37 -15.61 -34.02
CA ASP A 183 -45.44 -15.98 -32.60
C ASP A 183 -44.10 -16.52 -32.12
N LEU A 184 -43.48 -17.44 -32.88
CA LEU A 184 -42.16 -17.99 -32.58
C LEU A 184 -41.06 -16.92 -32.63
N PHE A 185 -41.06 -16.04 -33.63
CA PHE A 185 -40.05 -15.00 -33.81
C PHE A 185 -40.00 -14.02 -32.63
N LEU A 186 -41.17 -13.58 -32.15
CA LEU A 186 -41.32 -12.67 -31.02
C LEU A 186 -41.03 -13.38 -29.68
N THR A 187 -41.48 -14.64 -29.53
CA THR A 187 -41.19 -15.45 -28.33
C THR A 187 -39.70 -15.68 -28.11
N GLN A 188 -38.94 -15.92 -29.18
CA GLN A 188 -37.47 -16.05 -29.09
C GLN A 188 -36.78 -14.76 -28.62
N ARG A 189 -37.41 -13.60 -28.81
CA ARG A 189 -36.90 -12.25 -28.49
C ARG A 189 -37.53 -11.64 -27.25
N SER A 190 -37.98 -12.48 -26.33
CA SER A 190 -38.53 -12.07 -25.03
C SER A 190 -39.85 -11.31 -25.15
N PHE A 191 -40.71 -11.68 -26.10
CA PHE A 191 -42.10 -11.21 -26.16
C PHE A 191 -43.06 -12.39 -26.02
N TYR A 192 -44.12 -12.26 -25.23
CA TYR A 192 -45.17 -13.26 -25.14
C TYR A 192 -46.49 -12.71 -25.70
N LYS A 193 -47.25 -13.58 -26.36
CA LYS A 193 -48.57 -13.23 -26.90
C LYS A 193 -49.56 -13.09 -25.74
N ARG A 194 -50.34 -12.00 -25.73
CA ARG A 194 -51.45 -11.81 -24.78
C ARG A 194 -52.75 -12.36 -25.37
N GLU A 195 -53.59 -12.93 -24.51
CA GLU A 195 -54.98 -13.17 -24.87
C GLU A 195 -55.74 -11.83 -24.90
N SER A 196 -56.35 -11.50 -26.04
CA SER A 196 -57.20 -10.32 -26.21
C SER A 196 -58.67 -10.74 -26.24
N ARG A 197 -59.28 -10.98 -25.07
CA ARG A 197 -60.73 -11.15 -24.95
C ARG A 197 -61.33 -9.88 -24.38
N PHE A 198 -62.16 -9.21 -25.16
CA PHE A 198 -62.97 -8.07 -24.69
C PHE A 198 -64.43 -8.38 -25.02
N ASP A 199 -65.27 -8.52 -24.00
CA ASP A 199 -66.72 -8.73 -24.10
C ASP A 199 -67.20 -9.76 -25.16
N GLY A 200 -66.51 -10.90 -25.24
CA GLY A 200 -66.86 -11.99 -26.17
C GLY A 200 -66.52 -11.75 -27.66
N ALA A 201 -66.01 -10.59 -28.03
CA ALA A 201 -65.54 -10.28 -29.38
C ALA A 201 -64.02 -10.49 -29.51
N VAL A 202 -63.59 -11.12 -30.62
CA VAL A 202 -62.16 -11.33 -30.92
C VAL A 202 -61.56 -9.99 -31.36
N SER A 203 -60.59 -9.47 -30.62
CA SER A 203 -59.85 -8.28 -31.03
C SER A 203 -59.18 -8.49 -32.38
N GLY A 204 -59.33 -7.52 -33.28
CA GLY A 204 -58.72 -7.55 -34.60
C GLY A 204 -57.20 -7.41 -34.61
N MET A 205 -56.51 -7.42 -33.46
CA MET A 205 -55.05 -7.34 -33.31
C MET A 205 -54.49 -8.40 -32.32
N ASN A 206 -53.39 -9.04 -32.71
CA ASN A 206 -52.51 -9.81 -31.86
C ASN A 206 -51.59 -8.86 -31.08
N LEU A 207 -51.53 -9.03 -29.77
CA LEU A 207 -50.76 -8.20 -28.86
C LEU A 207 -49.61 -9.01 -28.26
N TYR A 208 -48.40 -8.48 -28.35
CA TYR A 208 -47.20 -9.09 -27.79
C TYR A 208 -46.58 -8.17 -26.75
N SER A 209 -46.42 -8.64 -25.53
CA SER A 209 -45.77 -7.89 -24.44
C SER A 209 -44.35 -8.36 -24.23
N ARG A 210 -43.42 -7.44 -23.98
CA ARG A 210 -42.05 -7.75 -23.57
C ARG A 210 -42.07 -8.44 -22.20
N ASP A 211 -41.34 -9.54 -22.07
CA ASP A 211 -41.06 -10.23 -20.81
C ASP A 211 -39.86 -9.56 -20.13
N GLU A 212 -40.15 -8.58 -19.28
CA GLU A 212 -39.14 -7.81 -18.53
C GLU A 212 -38.22 -8.73 -17.71
N SER A 213 -38.78 -9.77 -17.10
CA SER A 213 -38.02 -10.71 -16.27
C SER A 213 -37.02 -11.51 -17.11
N ALA A 214 -37.42 -11.97 -18.29
CA ALA A 214 -36.53 -12.68 -19.20
C ALA A 214 -35.38 -11.79 -19.72
N VAL A 215 -35.65 -10.52 -20.02
CA VAL A 215 -34.64 -9.55 -20.47
C VAL A 215 -33.61 -9.30 -19.38
N VAL A 216 -34.07 -9.02 -18.15
CA VAL A 216 -33.19 -8.80 -16.99
C VAL A 216 -32.35 -10.04 -16.70
N LEU A 217 -32.96 -11.23 -16.71
CA LEU A 217 -32.26 -12.48 -16.43
C LEU A 217 -31.15 -12.75 -17.45
N ARG A 218 -31.41 -12.59 -18.76
CA ARG A 218 -30.38 -12.76 -19.80
C ARG A 218 -29.21 -11.78 -19.62
N SER A 219 -29.51 -10.52 -19.27
CA SER A 219 -28.47 -9.52 -19.01
C SER A 219 -27.59 -9.90 -17.82
N LEU A 220 -28.22 -10.28 -16.69
CA LEU A 220 -27.51 -10.71 -15.48
C LEU A 220 -26.68 -11.99 -15.72
N THR A 221 -27.20 -12.94 -16.49
CA THR A 221 -26.45 -14.16 -16.85
C THR A 221 -25.19 -13.81 -17.64
N SER A 222 -25.30 -12.96 -18.65
CA SER A 222 -24.15 -12.52 -19.45
C SER A 222 -23.11 -11.77 -18.61
N GLN A 223 -23.54 -10.88 -17.72
CA GLN A 223 -22.64 -10.17 -16.81
C GLN A 223 -21.92 -11.14 -15.85
N ASN A 224 -22.61 -12.13 -15.31
CA ASN A 224 -22.02 -13.15 -14.43
C ASN A 224 -20.98 -14.00 -15.14
N GLU A 225 -21.23 -14.42 -16.38
CA GLU A 225 -20.25 -15.15 -17.18
C GLU A 225 -18.98 -14.33 -17.40
N LEU A 226 -19.12 -13.03 -17.71
CA LEU A 226 -17.98 -12.12 -17.87
C LEU A 226 -17.21 -11.95 -16.56
N LEU A 227 -17.89 -11.80 -15.44
CA LEU A 227 -17.26 -11.71 -14.11
C LEU A 227 -16.51 -12.99 -13.76
N GLN A 228 -17.08 -14.16 -14.07
CA GLN A 228 -16.42 -15.44 -13.86
C GLN A 228 -15.14 -15.56 -14.71
N GLN A 229 -15.17 -15.12 -15.97
CA GLN A 229 -13.97 -15.10 -16.82
C GLN A 229 -12.88 -14.19 -16.26
N LYS A 230 -13.24 -12.97 -15.83
CA LYS A 230 -12.29 -12.03 -15.20
C LYS A 230 -11.66 -12.61 -13.93
N ASN A 231 -12.47 -13.27 -13.08
CA ASN A 231 -11.97 -13.90 -11.85
C ASN A 231 -10.99 -15.04 -12.13
N ARG A 232 -11.22 -15.85 -13.18
CA ARG A 232 -10.26 -16.89 -13.59
C ARG A 232 -8.92 -16.28 -13.99
N LEU A 233 -8.94 -15.26 -14.86
CA LEU A 233 -7.72 -14.59 -15.32
C LEU A 233 -6.95 -13.96 -14.15
N LEU A 234 -7.65 -13.30 -13.23
CA LEU A 234 -7.02 -12.68 -12.06
C LEU A 234 -6.37 -13.73 -11.15
N ASN A 235 -7.00 -14.88 -10.96
CA ASN A 235 -6.43 -15.97 -10.17
C ASN A 235 -5.19 -16.59 -10.83
N GLU A 236 -5.16 -16.71 -12.15
CA GLU A 236 -3.97 -17.15 -12.90
C GLU A 236 -2.81 -16.16 -12.73
N GLN A 237 -3.08 -14.86 -12.86
CA GLN A 237 -2.07 -13.81 -12.63
C GLN A 237 -1.54 -13.84 -11.19
N LEU A 238 -2.41 -14.00 -10.19
CA LEU A 238 -2.00 -14.13 -8.80
C LEU A 238 -1.11 -15.36 -8.56
N GLY A 239 -1.34 -16.46 -9.28
CA GLY A 239 -0.48 -17.65 -9.21
C GLY A 239 0.94 -17.37 -9.70
N VAL A 240 1.08 -16.68 -10.84
CA VAL A 240 2.37 -16.29 -11.40
C VAL A 240 3.13 -15.35 -10.46
N LEU A 241 2.47 -14.30 -9.97
CA LEU A 241 3.10 -13.34 -9.05
C LEU A 241 3.59 -14.00 -7.75
N LYS A 242 2.81 -14.94 -7.19
CA LYS A 242 3.23 -15.68 -6.00
C LYS A 242 4.50 -16.48 -6.25
N HIS A 243 4.56 -17.18 -7.38
CA HIS A 243 5.75 -17.96 -7.74
C HIS A 243 7.00 -17.07 -7.91
N GLU A 244 6.87 -15.91 -8.57
CA GLU A 244 7.97 -14.95 -8.70
C GLU A 244 8.45 -14.42 -7.33
N LEU A 245 7.53 -14.19 -6.40
CA LEU A 245 7.83 -13.72 -5.05
C LEU A 245 8.61 -14.78 -4.26
N ASP A 246 8.21 -16.05 -4.36
CA ASP A 246 8.93 -17.16 -3.72
C ASP A 246 10.36 -17.32 -4.25
N VAL A 247 10.56 -17.18 -5.56
CA VAL A 247 11.90 -17.22 -6.18
C VAL A 247 12.76 -16.07 -5.67
N ARG A 248 12.22 -14.83 -5.66
CA ARG A 248 12.95 -13.66 -5.15
C ARG A 248 13.32 -13.81 -3.67
N ASN A 249 12.43 -14.33 -2.84
CA ASN A 249 12.72 -14.56 -1.42
C ASN A 249 13.88 -15.55 -1.22
N SER A 250 13.95 -16.61 -2.03
CA SER A 250 15.06 -17.56 -2.01
C SER A 250 16.40 -16.89 -2.37
N ASP A 251 16.40 -16.01 -3.36
CA ASP A 251 17.61 -15.30 -3.78
C ASP A 251 18.07 -14.26 -2.75
N VAL A 252 17.13 -13.56 -2.11
CA VAL A 252 17.44 -12.67 -0.97
C VAL A 252 18.09 -13.45 0.17
N ALA A 253 17.57 -14.62 0.52
CA ALA A 253 18.16 -15.46 1.58
C ALA A 253 19.60 -15.88 1.26
N LYS A 254 19.90 -16.21 0.00
CA LYS A 254 21.27 -16.53 -0.43
C LYS A 254 22.21 -15.33 -0.31
N LEU A 255 21.76 -14.14 -0.71
CA LEU A 255 22.54 -12.90 -0.63
C LEU A 255 22.87 -12.54 0.82
N VAL A 256 21.92 -12.68 1.73
CA VAL A 256 22.16 -12.44 3.17
C VAL A 256 23.23 -13.38 3.70
N ASN A 257 23.16 -14.68 3.38
CA ASN A 257 24.17 -15.63 3.82
C ASN A 257 25.56 -15.33 3.23
N GLN A 258 25.64 -14.91 1.97
CA GLN A 258 26.92 -14.48 1.36
C GLN A 258 27.49 -13.24 2.03
N TYR A 259 26.64 -12.27 2.38
CA TYR A 259 27.04 -11.05 3.08
C TYR A 259 27.62 -11.36 4.47
N ASP A 260 27.01 -12.30 5.22
CA ASP A 260 27.50 -12.72 6.53
C ASP A 260 28.88 -13.39 6.45
N ILE A 261 29.06 -14.27 5.45
CA ILE A 261 30.36 -14.92 5.20
C ILE A 261 31.43 -13.87 4.88
N LEU A 262 31.15 -12.97 3.94
CA LEU A 262 32.09 -11.91 3.54
C LEU A 262 32.46 -11.02 4.72
N THR A 263 31.47 -10.61 5.53
CA THR A 263 31.71 -9.78 6.71
C THR A 263 32.63 -10.47 7.71
N LYS A 264 32.44 -11.77 7.93
CA LYS A 264 33.30 -12.57 8.81
C LYS A 264 34.72 -12.70 8.26
N GLU A 265 34.88 -12.93 6.96
CA GLU A 265 36.18 -13.01 6.30
C GLU A 265 36.93 -11.68 6.36
N VAL A 266 36.25 -10.57 6.05
CA VAL A 266 36.83 -9.22 6.13
C VAL A 266 37.28 -8.90 7.55
N ARG A 267 36.44 -9.17 8.56
CA ARG A 267 36.79 -8.95 9.96
C ARG A 267 38.03 -9.77 10.37
N SER A 268 38.04 -11.06 10.04
CA SER A 268 39.18 -11.94 10.32
C SER A 268 40.46 -11.46 9.61
N GLY A 269 40.34 -11.02 8.34
CA GLY A 269 41.43 -10.46 7.57
C GLY A 269 42.02 -9.19 8.20
N ILE A 270 41.17 -8.27 8.65
CA ILE A 270 41.58 -7.05 9.36
C ILE A 270 42.25 -7.39 10.69
N GLU A 271 41.65 -8.25 11.51
CA GLU A 271 42.23 -8.68 12.79
C GLU A 271 43.62 -9.31 12.60
N ASN A 272 43.81 -10.12 11.55
CA ASN A 272 45.11 -10.70 11.24
C ASN A 272 46.11 -9.64 10.72
N ALA A 273 45.67 -8.71 9.87
CA ALA A 273 46.52 -7.62 9.37
C ALA A 273 47.05 -6.75 10.52
N VAL A 274 46.19 -6.39 11.49
CA VAL A 274 46.57 -5.65 12.69
C VAL A 274 47.64 -6.41 13.48
N LYS A 275 47.44 -7.70 13.74
CA LYS A 275 48.44 -8.54 14.44
C LYS A 275 49.80 -8.58 13.72
N GLN A 276 49.81 -8.66 12.39
CA GLN A 276 51.06 -8.65 11.61
C GLN A 276 51.77 -7.30 11.68
N VAL A 277 51.03 -6.20 11.66
CA VAL A 277 51.59 -4.85 11.84
C VAL A 277 52.17 -4.69 13.25
N GLU A 278 51.45 -5.11 14.29
CA GLU A 278 51.94 -5.08 15.68
C GLU A 278 53.22 -5.92 15.84
N ALA A 279 53.26 -7.13 15.29
CA ALA A 279 54.43 -7.99 15.32
C ALA A 279 55.62 -7.36 14.56
N TYR A 280 55.37 -6.74 13.41
CA TYR A 280 56.41 -6.04 12.64
C TYR A 280 56.98 -4.85 13.42
N VAL A 281 56.12 -4.01 14.00
CA VAL A 281 56.55 -2.89 14.88
C VAL A 281 57.34 -3.42 16.06
N ALA A 282 56.94 -4.56 16.64
CA ALA A 282 57.67 -5.17 17.74
C ALA A 282 59.09 -5.59 17.37
N VAL A 283 59.25 -6.21 16.21
CA VAL A 283 60.55 -6.59 15.66
C VAL A 283 61.41 -5.34 15.40
N GLN A 284 60.83 -4.29 14.80
CA GLN A 284 61.58 -3.04 14.53
C GLN A 284 62.04 -2.36 15.81
N ASN A 285 61.18 -2.24 16.82
CA ASN A 285 61.52 -1.60 18.10
C ASN A 285 62.56 -2.39 18.90
N TYR A 286 62.48 -3.72 18.86
CA TYR A 286 63.50 -4.57 19.48
C TYR A 286 64.89 -4.27 18.90
N PHE A 287 65.02 -4.16 17.58
CA PHE A 287 66.31 -3.84 16.95
C PHE A 287 66.77 -2.39 17.19
N ALA A 288 65.85 -1.46 17.46
CA ALA A 288 66.18 -0.05 17.67
C ALA A 288 66.66 0.23 19.11
N ASP A 289 65.88 -0.22 20.11
CA ASP A 289 66.04 0.19 21.51
C ASP A 289 66.10 -1.01 22.49
N ASP A 290 66.28 -2.25 22.01
CA ASP A 290 66.20 -3.50 22.79
C ASP A 290 64.89 -3.63 23.59
N CYS A 291 63.84 -2.91 23.17
CA CYS A 291 62.56 -2.84 23.87
C CYS A 291 61.45 -3.43 23.01
N LEU A 292 60.79 -4.48 23.51
CA LEU A 292 59.56 -4.99 22.91
C LEU A 292 58.40 -4.02 23.23
N PRO A 293 57.56 -3.65 22.25
CA PRO A 293 56.37 -2.84 22.49
C PRO A 293 55.38 -3.61 23.37
N LEU A 294 54.51 -2.85 24.02
CA LEU A 294 53.42 -3.39 24.82
C LEU A 294 52.50 -4.26 23.94
N SER A 295 52.06 -5.39 24.49
CA SER A 295 51.05 -6.23 23.85
C SER A 295 49.66 -5.66 24.12
N TYR A 296 48.91 -5.37 23.06
CA TYR A 296 47.52 -4.91 23.10
C TYR A 296 46.54 -6.03 22.70
N HIS A 297 46.85 -7.28 23.07
CA HIS A 297 45.95 -8.41 22.85
C HIS A 297 45.03 -8.66 24.06
N GLY A 298 43.75 -8.94 23.82
CA GLY A 298 42.77 -9.26 24.87
C GLY A 298 41.88 -8.07 25.21
N TRP A 299 41.93 -7.60 26.46
CA TRP A 299 41.15 -6.47 26.98
C TRP A 299 42.04 -5.27 27.37
N PRO A 300 42.88 -4.72 26.49
CA PRO A 300 43.64 -3.52 26.83
C PRO A 300 42.85 -2.23 26.53
N ILE A 301 43.31 -1.13 27.13
CA ILE A 301 43.02 0.22 26.64
C ILE A 301 43.39 0.33 25.15
N SER A 302 42.65 1.13 24.39
CA SER A 302 42.97 1.35 22.97
C SER A 302 44.24 2.21 22.81
N SER A 303 44.92 2.06 21.67
CA SER A 303 46.21 2.72 21.41
C SER A 303 46.09 4.25 21.35
N ASP A 304 44.96 4.78 20.90
CA ASP A 304 44.64 6.20 20.91
C ASP A 304 44.42 6.77 22.33
N ILE A 305 43.81 6.01 23.23
CA ILE A 305 43.72 6.36 24.66
C ILE A 305 45.11 6.35 25.29
N ALA A 306 45.94 5.35 24.98
CA ALA A 306 47.31 5.31 25.48
C ALA A 306 48.10 6.57 25.09
N VAL A 307 47.96 7.06 23.85
CA VAL A 307 48.60 8.31 23.39
C VAL A 307 48.10 9.53 24.18
N ASN A 308 46.78 9.66 24.40
CA ASN A 308 46.21 10.76 25.18
C ASN A 308 46.69 10.73 26.64
N LEU A 309 46.75 9.55 27.25
CA LEU A 309 47.25 9.38 28.62
C LEU A 309 48.74 9.74 28.73
N ILE A 310 49.57 9.32 27.77
CA ILE A 310 50.99 9.72 27.71
C ILE A 310 51.11 11.25 27.69
N GLY A 311 50.38 11.92 26.79
CA GLY A 311 50.38 13.38 26.68
C GLY A 311 50.02 14.06 28.00
N LYS A 312 48.93 13.62 28.65
CA LYS A 312 48.53 14.17 29.95
C LYS A 312 49.57 13.94 31.04
N ILE A 313 50.21 12.77 31.09
CA ILE A 313 51.23 12.45 32.09
C ILE A 313 52.47 13.34 31.90
N GLU A 314 52.92 13.54 30.65
CA GLU A 314 54.05 14.42 30.33
C GLU A 314 53.75 15.89 30.64
N GLU A 315 52.53 16.36 30.35
CA GLU A 315 52.13 17.76 30.55
C GLU A 315 51.88 18.11 32.02
N ASN A 316 51.09 17.30 32.72
CA ASN A 316 50.58 17.64 34.06
C ASN A 316 51.48 17.12 35.19
N LYS A 317 52.46 16.25 34.88
CA LYS A 317 53.48 15.75 35.81
C LYS A 317 52.92 15.22 37.14
N TYR A 318 51.91 14.35 37.05
CA TYR A 318 51.20 13.78 38.21
C TYR A 318 52.15 13.18 39.25
N ASP A 319 51.76 13.32 40.52
CA ASP A 319 52.50 12.79 41.68
C ASP A 319 52.15 11.31 41.95
N LEU A 320 50.93 10.91 41.59
CA LEU A 320 50.38 9.58 41.80
C LEU A 320 49.46 9.21 40.63
N ILE A 321 49.52 7.95 40.21
CA ILE A 321 48.57 7.36 39.27
C ILE A 321 47.80 6.27 40.02
N ILE A 322 46.48 6.28 39.94
CA ILE A 322 45.60 5.23 40.48
C ILE A 322 44.87 4.58 39.32
N GLU A 323 44.76 3.26 39.33
CA GLU A 323 44.12 2.51 38.28
C GLU A 323 43.15 1.47 38.86
N PHE A 324 41.92 1.46 38.36
CA PHE A 324 40.95 0.41 38.62
C PHE A 324 40.85 -0.47 37.39
N GLY A 325 41.33 -1.72 37.49
CA GLY A 325 41.46 -2.67 36.38
C GLY A 325 42.89 -2.70 35.86
N SER A 326 43.60 -3.82 36.05
CA SER A 326 45.00 -3.93 35.65
C SER A 326 45.18 -4.44 34.23
N GLY A 327 46.34 -4.17 33.63
CA GLY A 327 46.71 -4.76 32.35
C GLY A 327 47.81 -4.00 31.64
N THR A 328 47.61 -3.78 30.34
CA THR A 328 48.59 -3.13 29.47
C THR A 328 48.83 -1.66 29.88
N SER A 329 47.79 -0.96 30.35
CA SER A 329 47.87 0.40 30.89
C SER A 329 48.76 0.49 32.13
N THR A 330 48.71 -0.51 33.02
CA THR A 330 49.59 -0.59 34.19
C THR A 330 51.07 -0.60 33.79
N VAL A 331 51.44 -1.45 32.84
CA VAL A 331 52.83 -1.55 32.33
C VAL A 331 53.22 -0.28 31.58
N LEU A 332 52.30 0.32 30.83
CA LEU A 332 52.50 1.61 30.17
C LEU A 332 52.87 2.72 31.18
N PHE A 333 52.08 2.88 32.23
CA PHE A 333 52.35 3.88 33.27
C PHE A 333 53.73 3.66 33.90
N ALA A 334 54.07 2.41 34.22
CA ALA A 334 55.36 2.07 34.83
C ALA A 334 56.53 2.37 33.90
N ARG A 335 56.41 2.08 32.58
CA ARG A 335 57.42 2.44 31.57
C ARG A 335 57.62 3.96 31.48
N ILE A 336 56.54 4.74 31.51
CA ILE A 336 56.62 6.22 31.45
C ILE A 336 57.39 6.75 32.67
N LEU A 337 57.04 6.31 33.88
CA LEU A 337 57.71 6.76 35.10
C LEU A 337 59.17 6.28 35.18
N SER A 338 59.47 5.07 34.71
CA SER A 338 60.85 4.59 34.59
C SER A 338 61.69 5.53 33.73
N ARG A 339 61.18 5.94 32.56
CA ARG A 339 61.86 6.90 31.68
C ARG A 339 62.07 8.26 32.32
N PHE A 340 61.13 8.75 33.13
CA PHE A 340 61.32 9.99 33.88
C PHE A 340 62.41 9.84 34.95
N SER A 341 62.46 8.71 35.65
CA SER A 341 63.47 8.47 36.70
C SER A 341 64.92 8.50 36.18
N GLU A 342 65.12 8.14 34.90
CA GLU A 342 66.43 8.15 34.23
C GLU A 342 66.86 9.55 33.75
N ARG A 343 65.91 10.49 33.55
CA ARG A 343 66.18 11.85 33.08
C ARG A 343 66.86 12.68 34.18
N THR A 344 67.93 13.38 33.80
CA THR A 344 68.80 14.11 34.73
C THR A 344 68.08 15.24 35.48
N GLN A 345 67.04 15.83 34.87
CA GLN A 345 66.22 16.90 35.46
C GLN A 345 65.26 16.41 36.56
N ASP A 346 64.94 15.12 36.60
CA ASP A 346 63.94 14.55 37.50
C ASP A 346 64.54 13.65 38.59
N ARG A 347 65.88 13.58 38.72
CA ARG A 347 66.58 12.77 39.74
C ARG A 347 66.20 13.09 41.19
N CYS A 348 65.65 14.28 41.45
CA CYS A 348 65.18 14.68 42.78
C CYS A 348 63.76 14.16 43.11
N ARG A 349 63.03 13.59 42.14
CA ARG A 349 61.72 12.99 42.36
C ARG A 349 61.86 11.50 42.63
N ASN A 350 61.26 11.03 43.72
CA ASN A 350 61.11 9.61 44.00
C ASN A 350 59.85 9.10 43.28
N PHE A 351 60.03 8.19 42.32
CA PHE A 351 58.94 7.58 41.54
C PHE A 351 58.54 6.18 42.07
N LYS A 352 59.18 5.71 43.14
CA LYS A 352 58.91 4.40 43.72
C LYS A 352 57.49 4.34 44.30
N ASN A 353 56.72 3.34 43.89
CA ASN A 353 55.32 3.14 44.28
C ASN A 353 54.40 4.35 44.00
N ASN A 354 54.64 5.05 42.88
CA ASN A 354 53.79 6.17 42.44
C ASN A 354 52.64 5.72 41.54
N ILE A 355 52.48 4.42 41.30
CA ILE A 355 51.32 3.85 40.61
C ILE A 355 50.66 2.87 41.58
N VAL A 356 49.35 2.96 41.74
CA VAL A 356 48.55 2.03 42.55
C VAL A 356 47.48 1.44 41.64
N THR A 357 47.53 0.13 41.41
CA THR A 357 46.60 -0.54 40.50
C THR A 357 45.82 -1.59 41.25
N PHE A 358 44.49 -1.53 41.17
CA PHE A 358 43.58 -2.51 41.76
C PHE A 358 43.14 -3.56 40.74
N GLU A 359 43.37 -4.83 41.05
CA GLU A 359 42.91 -5.96 40.24
C GLU A 359 42.11 -6.97 41.05
N HIS A 360 40.91 -7.28 40.59
CA HIS A 360 39.99 -8.19 41.26
C HIS A 360 40.17 -9.65 40.85
N HIS A 361 40.70 -9.91 39.65
CA HIS A 361 40.75 -11.24 39.07
C HIS A 361 42.17 -11.80 39.13
N GLU A 362 42.35 -12.89 39.88
CA GLU A 362 43.65 -13.49 40.20
C GLU A 362 44.53 -13.78 38.97
N THR A 363 43.91 -14.29 37.90
CA THR A 363 44.62 -14.53 36.63
C THR A 363 45.16 -13.26 35.98
N TYR A 364 44.41 -12.15 35.99
CA TYR A 364 44.87 -10.88 35.42
C TYR A 364 45.92 -10.25 36.32
N TYR A 365 45.75 -10.33 37.64
CA TYR A 365 46.75 -9.88 38.62
C TYR A 365 48.11 -10.55 38.36
N SER A 366 48.10 -11.88 38.21
CA SER A 366 49.30 -12.67 37.97
C SER A 366 49.94 -12.36 36.61
N LYS A 367 49.13 -12.12 35.56
CA LYS A 367 49.63 -11.70 34.24
C LYS A 367 50.28 -10.33 34.28
N THR A 368 49.62 -9.34 34.88
CA THR A 368 50.16 -7.98 35.02
C THR A 368 51.44 -7.98 35.84
N LEU A 369 51.47 -8.71 36.96
CA LEU A 369 52.68 -8.84 37.78
C LEU A 369 53.84 -9.48 37.01
N SER A 370 53.56 -10.51 36.20
CA SER A 370 54.58 -11.12 35.36
C SER A 370 55.13 -10.15 34.31
N GLY A 371 54.27 -9.34 33.70
CA GLY A 371 54.67 -8.30 32.73
C GLY A 371 55.56 -7.23 33.36
N LEU A 372 55.19 -6.74 34.54
CA LEU A 372 56.02 -5.78 35.29
C LEU A 372 57.40 -6.37 35.63
N LYS A 373 57.45 -7.61 36.12
CA LYS A 373 58.71 -8.30 36.48
C LYS A 373 59.60 -8.57 35.28
N SER A 374 59.04 -8.95 34.13
CA SER A 374 59.85 -9.19 32.92
C SER A 374 60.58 -7.94 32.43
N GLU A 375 60.14 -6.76 32.87
CA GLU A 375 60.69 -5.47 32.48
C GLU A 375 61.37 -4.71 33.63
N GLY A 376 61.44 -5.29 34.84
CA GLY A 376 62.04 -4.64 36.02
C GLY A 376 61.27 -3.41 36.51
N LEU A 377 59.97 -3.36 36.25
CA LEU A 377 59.10 -2.21 36.51
C LEU A 377 58.32 -2.31 37.82
N GLU A 378 58.45 -3.43 38.56
CA GLU A 378 57.68 -3.67 39.79
C GLU A 378 57.90 -2.61 40.87
N GLN A 379 59.04 -1.91 40.86
CA GLN A 379 59.35 -0.86 41.83
C GLN A 379 58.50 0.41 41.68
N PHE A 380 57.85 0.62 40.54
CA PHE A 380 57.01 1.79 40.29
C PHE A 380 55.55 1.55 40.68
N VAL A 381 55.12 0.29 40.77
CA VAL A 381 53.71 -0.12 40.87
C VAL A 381 53.44 -0.86 42.18
N ASP A 382 52.52 -0.33 42.95
CA ASP A 382 51.83 -1.03 44.02
C ASP A 382 50.62 -1.76 43.42
N LEU A 383 50.83 -2.99 42.95
CA LEU A 383 49.78 -3.81 42.36
C LEU A 383 49.01 -4.52 43.48
N VAL A 384 47.76 -4.13 43.69
CA VAL A 384 46.91 -4.60 44.78
C VAL A 384 45.91 -5.63 44.24
N TYR A 385 45.96 -6.86 44.77
CA TYR A 385 44.88 -7.82 44.55
C TYR A 385 43.67 -7.41 45.40
N ALA A 386 42.63 -6.93 44.73
CA ALA A 386 41.45 -6.34 45.35
C ALA A 386 40.17 -7.04 44.85
N PRO A 387 39.82 -8.24 45.37
CA PRO A 387 38.60 -8.95 44.98
C PRO A 387 37.36 -8.06 45.12
N LEU A 388 36.33 -8.33 44.33
CA LEU A 388 35.10 -7.54 44.38
C LEU A 388 34.28 -7.91 45.63
N GLU A 389 33.87 -6.89 46.35
CA GLU A 389 33.00 -6.97 47.53
C GLU A 389 31.92 -5.90 47.46
N LEU A 390 30.87 -6.06 48.27
CA LEU A 390 29.76 -5.10 48.31
C LEU A 390 30.22 -3.81 49.00
N GLN A 391 30.23 -2.73 48.23
CA GLN A 391 30.51 -1.37 48.68
C GLN A 391 29.20 -0.58 48.77
N GLU A 392 28.88 -0.06 49.96
CA GLU A 392 27.73 0.81 50.20
C GLU A 392 28.06 2.25 49.83
N ILE A 393 27.34 2.83 48.87
CA ILE A 393 27.52 4.21 48.40
C ILE A 393 26.16 4.86 48.20
N GLY A 394 25.87 5.91 48.99
CA GLY A 394 24.61 6.65 48.86
C GLY A 394 23.34 5.84 49.16
N GLY A 395 23.46 4.75 49.94
CA GLY A 395 22.35 3.86 50.28
C GLY A 395 22.10 2.72 49.29
N GLU A 396 22.94 2.57 48.27
CA GLU A 396 22.91 1.48 47.30
C GLU A 396 24.20 0.65 47.41
N SER A 397 24.09 -0.67 47.20
CA SER A 397 25.21 -1.60 47.23
C SER A 397 25.76 -1.88 45.83
N TYR A 398 27.08 -1.75 45.65
CA TYR A 398 27.78 -2.05 44.39
C TYR A 398 28.85 -3.11 44.59
N SER A 399 28.95 -4.07 43.68
CA SER A 399 30.08 -5.02 43.65
C SER A 399 31.31 -4.30 43.09
N TYR A 400 32.29 -3.97 43.94
CA TYR A 400 33.44 -3.16 43.57
C TYR A 400 34.71 -3.57 44.33
N TYR A 401 35.89 -3.10 43.89
CA TYR A 401 37.18 -3.48 44.44
C TYR A 401 37.28 -3.29 45.96
N SER A 402 37.91 -4.25 46.65
CA SER A 402 38.30 -4.16 48.06
C SER A 402 39.45 -3.17 48.29
N CYS A 403 39.18 -1.88 48.06
CA CYS A 403 40.20 -0.84 47.93
C CYS A 403 40.19 0.20 49.07
N ARG A 404 39.20 0.18 49.97
CA ARG A 404 39.04 1.20 51.03
C ARG A 404 40.26 1.32 51.94
N GLU A 405 40.83 0.20 52.37
CA GLU A 405 42.01 0.20 53.25
C GLU A 405 43.22 0.82 52.53
N SER A 406 43.48 0.42 51.29
CA SER A 406 44.57 1.00 50.48
C SER A 406 44.37 2.50 50.20
N LEU A 407 43.13 2.94 49.93
CA LEU A 407 42.83 4.36 49.74
C LEU A 407 43.00 5.16 51.03
N ASP A 408 42.61 4.61 52.18
CA ASP A 408 42.85 5.22 53.50
C ASP A 408 44.35 5.33 53.81
N GLU A 409 45.13 4.29 53.52
CA GLU A 409 46.59 4.33 53.64
C GLU A 409 47.23 5.41 52.75
N LEU A 410 46.77 5.57 51.51
CA LEU A 410 47.22 6.64 50.62
C LEU A 410 46.86 8.03 51.18
N SER A 411 45.65 8.19 51.70
CA SER A 411 45.21 9.45 52.33
C SER A 411 46.11 9.82 53.52
N LYS A 412 46.49 8.84 54.35
CA LYS A 412 47.41 9.01 55.49
C LYS A 412 48.82 9.34 55.01
N ARG A 413 49.32 8.64 54.00
CA ARG A 413 50.66 8.81 53.42
C ARG A 413 50.87 10.23 52.88
N TYR A 414 49.83 10.85 52.35
CA TYR A 414 49.92 12.15 51.67
C TYR A 414 49.14 13.28 52.33
N ARG A 415 48.73 13.10 53.59
CA ARG A 415 47.94 14.08 54.36
C ARG A 415 48.53 15.49 54.41
N GLU A 416 49.86 15.62 54.43
CA GLU A 416 50.55 16.90 54.59
C GLU A 416 50.83 17.63 53.26
N ARG A 417 50.44 17.06 52.11
CA ARG A 417 50.69 17.66 50.80
C ARG A 417 49.48 17.52 49.88
N ARG A 418 49.25 18.54 49.04
CA ARG A 418 48.24 18.45 47.98
C ARG A 418 48.87 17.81 46.74
N LEU A 419 48.33 16.69 46.29
CA LEU A 419 48.80 15.97 45.11
C LEU A 419 47.99 16.33 43.86
N SER A 420 48.64 16.18 42.71
CA SER A 420 47.98 15.98 41.42
C SER A 420 47.95 14.49 41.10
N ILE A 421 46.75 13.91 41.05
CA ILE A 421 46.53 12.47 40.90
C ILE A 421 45.82 12.19 39.58
N LEU A 422 46.39 11.32 38.75
CA LEU A 422 45.69 10.76 37.59
C LEU A 422 44.99 9.47 38.00
N VAL A 423 43.74 9.30 37.60
CA VAL A 423 42.98 8.08 37.83
C VAL A 423 42.49 7.51 36.52
N LEU A 424 42.78 6.24 36.25
CA LEU A 424 42.18 5.48 35.16
C LEU A 424 41.14 4.51 35.72
N VAL A 425 39.92 4.59 35.20
CA VAL A 425 38.81 3.69 35.54
C VAL A 425 38.50 2.84 34.31
N ASP A 426 39.09 1.64 34.24
CA ASP A 426 38.86 0.66 33.17
C ASP A 426 38.09 -0.58 33.69
N GLY A 427 38.04 -0.78 35.00
CA GLY A 427 37.34 -1.87 35.66
C GLY A 427 36.46 -1.45 36.85
N PRO A 428 35.68 -2.40 37.39
CA PRO A 428 35.58 -3.79 36.94
C PRO A 428 34.67 -3.92 35.70
N PRO A 429 34.69 -5.08 35.01
CA PRO A 429 33.88 -5.28 33.81
C PRO A 429 32.38 -5.05 34.09
N GLY A 430 31.64 -4.46 33.15
CA GLY A 430 30.19 -4.21 33.31
C GLY A 430 29.34 -5.47 33.57
N ALA A 431 29.87 -6.66 33.26
CA ALA A 431 29.23 -7.94 33.60
C ALA A 431 29.22 -8.24 35.12
N THR A 432 30.01 -7.53 35.93
CA THR A 432 30.09 -7.71 37.39
C THR A 432 28.93 -7.06 38.15
N GLY A 433 28.20 -6.15 37.51
CA GLY A 433 27.01 -5.51 38.07
C GLY A 433 26.57 -4.27 37.30
N PRO A 434 25.32 -3.80 37.47
CA PRO A 434 24.87 -2.56 36.87
C PRO A 434 25.70 -1.37 37.39
N ASN A 435 26.08 -0.47 36.48
CA ASN A 435 26.89 0.72 36.79
C ASN A 435 28.18 0.39 37.57
N ALA A 436 28.83 -0.74 37.22
CA ALA A 436 29.97 -1.29 37.95
C ALA A 436 31.11 -0.30 38.23
N ARG A 437 31.31 0.73 37.37
CA ARG A 437 32.37 1.73 37.52
C ARG A 437 31.97 2.97 38.32
N PHE A 438 30.68 3.13 38.63
CA PHE A 438 30.17 4.26 39.42
C PHE A 438 30.90 4.44 40.77
N PRO A 439 31.20 3.38 41.55
CA PRO A 439 31.88 3.51 42.83
C PRO A 439 33.24 4.22 42.82
N ALA A 440 33.95 4.26 41.68
CA ALA A 440 35.29 4.84 41.59
C ALA A 440 35.32 6.27 42.15
N LEU A 441 34.48 7.16 41.60
CA LEU A 441 34.50 8.58 41.93
C LEU A 441 34.11 8.85 43.40
N PRO A 442 32.98 8.33 43.94
CA PRO A 442 32.64 8.54 45.35
C PRO A 442 33.72 8.03 46.32
N LEU A 443 34.29 6.85 46.07
CA LEU A 443 35.35 6.28 46.92
C LEU A 443 36.62 7.14 46.86
N LEU A 444 37.04 7.59 45.68
CA LEU A 444 38.18 8.49 45.54
C LEU A 444 37.95 9.81 46.28
N LEU A 445 36.74 10.39 46.21
CA LEU A 445 36.44 11.63 46.89
C LEU A 445 36.36 11.48 48.42
N GLU A 446 35.89 10.33 48.91
CA GLU A 446 35.83 10.01 50.33
C GLU A 446 37.22 10.04 50.99
N TYR A 447 38.24 9.45 50.33
CA TYR A 447 39.59 9.34 50.90
C TYR A 447 40.59 10.38 50.38
N LEU A 448 40.46 10.81 49.12
CA LEU A 448 41.43 11.63 48.39
C LEU A 448 40.83 12.96 47.91
N GLY A 449 39.63 13.33 48.36
CA GLY A 449 38.95 14.58 47.98
C GLY A 449 39.69 15.88 48.33
N GLY A 450 40.74 15.83 49.16
CA GLY A 450 41.63 16.96 49.44
C GLY A 450 42.67 17.25 48.36
N HIS A 451 42.78 16.40 47.33
CA HIS A 451 43.76 16.49 46.24
C HIS A 451 43.13 16.95 44.91
N ASN A 452 43.96 17.24 43.91
CA ASN A 452 43.52 17.47 42.53
C ASN A 452 43.41 16.10 41.85
N LEU A 453 42.23 15.78 41.31
CA LEU A 453 41.97 14.48 40.69
C LEU A 453 41.64 14.67 39.22
N ASP A 454 42.42 14.05 38.35
CA ASP A 454 42.17 13.94 36.92
C ASP A 454 41.71 12.51 36.64
N ILE A 455 40.43 12.31 36.37
CA ILE A 455 39.78 11.01 36.29
C ILE A 455 39.42 10.73 34.84
N VAL A 456 39.87 9.60 34.33
CA VAL A 456 39.61 9.09 32.98
C VAL A 456 38.79 7.81 33.09
N LEU A 457 37.66 7.75 32.40
CA LEU A 457 36.84 6.54 32.24
C LEU A 457 36.98 6.02 30.81
N ASP A 458 37.46 4.78 30.67
CA ASP A 458 37.54 4.09 29.38
C ASP A 458 36.15 3.56 28.93
N ASP A 459 36.02 3.19 27.65
CA ASP A 459 34.82 2.60 27.04
C ASP A 459 33.56 3.50 27.08
N TYR A 460 33.75 4.82 27.08
CA TYR A 460 32.67 5.81 27.23
C TYR A 460 31.60 5.75 26.13
N ALA A 461 31.91 5.19 24.95
CA ALA A 461 30.90 5.00 23.89
C ALA A 461 29.76 4.07 24.32
N ARG A 462 29.98 3.20 25.32
CA ARG A 462 28.97 2.26 25.83
C ARG A 462 27.86 2.97 26.60
N LYS A 463 26.62 2.53 26.39
CA LYS A 463 25.43 3.12 27.04
C LYS A 463 25.51 3.10 28.58
N GLN A 464 26.07 2.04 29.17
CA GLN A 464 26.23 1.93 30.62
C GLN A 464 27.25 2.94 31.17
N GLU A 465 28.37 3.17 30.48
CA GLU A 465 29.37 4.15 30.94
C GLU A 465 28.86 5.59 30.85
N LYS A 466 28.03 5.90 29.84
CA LYS A 466 27.31 7.19 29.79
C LYS A 466 26.38 7.39 30.99
N GLN A 467 25.75 6.31 31.46
CA GLN A 467 24.92 6.35 32.67
C GLN A 467 25.79 6.56 33.91
N VAL A 468 26.92 5.86 34.03
CA VAL A 468 27.90 6.05 35.12
C VAL A 468 28.36 7.50 35.20
N VAL A 469 28.77 8.10 34.08
CA VAL A 469 29.17 9.51 34.03
C VAL A 469 28.03 10.44 34.43
N SER A 470 26.80 10.16 34.03
CA SER A 470 25.64 10.95 34.45
C SER A 470 25.45 10.88 35.98
N MET A 471 25.63 9.70 36.58
CA MET A 471 25.58 9.53 38.03
C MET A 471 26.74 10.26 38.73
N TRP A 472 27.95 10.25 38.16
CA TRP A 472 29.09 11.03 38.65
C TRP A 472 28.82 12.54 38.64
N LYS A 473 28.27 13.09 37.55
CA LYS A 473 27.90 14.51 37.46
C LYS A 473 26.88 14.89 38.54
N ASN A 474 25.88 14.04 38.75
CA ASN A 474 24.89 14.25 39.82
C ASN A 474 25.54 14.19 41.20
N TYR A 475 26.44 13.23 41.44
CA TYR A 475 27.17 13.13 42.71
C TYR A 475 28.02 14.38 42.98
N LEU A 476 28.78 14.86 41.99
CA LEU A 476 29.60 16.07 42.11
C LEU A 476 28.74 17.30 42.39
N SER A 477 27.64 17.46 41.65
CA SER A 477 26.71 18.59 41.81
C SER A 477 26.03 18.59 43.17
N ASN A 478 25.58 17.43 43.66
CA ASN A 478 24.92 17.30 44.97
C ASN A 478 25.85 17.56 46.14
N ASN A 479 27.17 17.45 45.94
CA ASN A 479 28.19 17.71 46.96
C ASN A 479 28.91 19.05 46.75
N ASP A 480 28.42 19.91 45.85
CA ASP A 480 29.01 21.23 45.51
C ASP A 480 30.49 21.16 45.09
N ILE A 481 30.89 20.05 44.46
CA ILE A 481 32.26 19.81 44.03
C ILE A 481 32.46 20.39 42.63
N ARG A 482 33.42 21.33 42.49
CA ARG A 482 33.78 21.93 41.20
C ARG A 482 34.57 20.94 40.35
N TYR A 483 34.18 20.83 39.07
CA TYR A 483 34.87 20.03 38.08
C TYR A 483 34.83 20.66 36.68
N ILE A 484 35.79 20.29 35.85
CA ILE A 484 35.75 20.49 34.39
C ILE A 484 35.71 19.12 33.71
N GLU A 485 35.16 19.06 32.50
CA GLU A 485 35.01 17.82 31.75
C GLU A 485 35.44 17.97 30.30
N GLU A 486 35.87 16.85 29.71
CA GLU A 486 36.27 16.71 28.32
C GLU A 486 35.92 15.29 27.84
N GLU A 487 35.59 15.14 26.56
CA GLU A 487 35.43 13.84 25.93
C GLU A 487 36.55 13.62 24.91
N PHE A 488 37.30 12.52 25.04
CA PHE A 488 38.29 12.15 24.03
C PHE A 488 37.62 11.42 22.87
N GLN A 489 37.90 11.87 21.65
CA GLN A 489 37.52 11.16 20.44
C GLN A 489 38.51 10.02 20.16
N CYS A 490 38.25 8.88 20.80
CA CYS A 490 38.94 7.61 20.56
C CYS A 490 37.95 6.54 20.09
N GLU A 491 38.46 5.42 19.53
CA GLU A 491 37.68 4.31 18.97
C GLU A 491 36.54 3.85 19.89
N LYS A 492 36.84 3.73 21.19
CA LYS A 492 35.88 3.29 22.22
C LYS A 492 35.28 4.44 23.03
N GLY A 493 35.70 5.68 22.76
CA GLY A 493 35.38 6.88 23.54
C GLY A 493 35.99 6.84 24.95
N ALA A 494 36.40 7.99 25.46
CA ALA A 494 36.82 8.12 26.85
C ALA A 494 36.32 9.43 27.43
N TYR A 495 35.89 9.37 28.69
CA TYR A 495 35.44 10.54 29.43
C TYR A 495 36.53 11.00 30.37
N PHE A 496 36.77 12.30 30.43
CA PHE A 496 37.70 12.91 31.36
C PHE A 496 36.99 13.94 32.22
N CYS A 497 37.28 13.93 33.51
CA CYS A 497 36.98 15.06 34.37
C CYS A 497 38.14 15.40 35.29
N ARG A 498 38.32 16.69 35.54
CA ARG A 498 39.24 17.20 36.55
C ARG A 498 38.44 17.78 37.69
N VAL A 499 38.73 17.33 38.89
CA VAL A 499 38.05 17.68 40.14
C VAL A 499 39.01 18.45 41.04
N ASN A 500 38.49 19.48 41.71
CA ASN A 500 39.24 20.34 42.64
C ASN A 500 40.39 21.13 42.00
N SER A 501 40.26 21.53 40.74
CA SER A 501 41.23 22.40 40.03
C SER A 501 41.39 23.78 40.67
#